data_AF-A0A8J7URE8-F1
#
_entry.id   AF-A0A8J7URE8-F1
#
_cell.length_a   1.000
_cell.length_b   1.000
_cell.length_c   1.000
_cell.angle_alpha   90.00
_cell.angle_beta   90.00
_cell.angle_gamma   90.00
#
_symmetry.space_group_name_H-M   'P 1'
#
loop_
_entity.id
_entity.type
_entity.pdbx_description
1 polymer ?
#
loop_
_entity_poly.entity_id
_entity_poly.type
_entity_poly.pdbx_seq_one_letter_code
_entity_poly.pdbx_strand_id
1 'polypeptide(L)'
;MEIEKRHLVMVILGMVVVLQGCDVATTAYALDRGGQEANPLMVPVVESVHTMLGAKLVGVVLMAGVAVMAERSMPGGAVYPLLAAWGMSLLPVVNNVGQIVGVL
;
A
#
# COMPACT_ATOMS: atom_id res chain seq x y z
N MET A 1 -3.15 5.94 27.42
CA MET A 1 -1.92 5.37 26.85
C MET A 1 -2.12 4.11 26.01
N GLU A 2 -2.56 2.95 26.53
CA GLU A 2 -2.76 1.76 25.65
C GLU A 2 -3.87 1.94 24.60
N ILE A 3 -4.96 2.60 25.00
CA ILE A 3 -6.08 2.91 24.10
C ILE A 3 -5.61 3.80 22.95
N GLU A 4 -4.79 4.81 23.22
CA GLU A 4 -4.25 5.72 22.18
C GLU A 4 -3.33 4.99 21.20
N LYS A 5 -2.50 4.04 21.69
CA LYS A 5 -1.63 3.22 20.82
C LYS A 5 -2.45 2.34 19.88
N ARG A 6 -3.51 1.69 20.39
CA ARG A 6 -4.41 0.88 19.55
C ARG A 6 -5.11 1.73 18.48
N HIS A 7 -5.57 2.92 18.85
CA HIS A 7 -6.15 3.86 17.88
C HIS A 7 -5.13 4.28 16.82
N LEU A 8 -3.90 4.62 17.21
CA LEU A 8 -2.84 4.98 16.27
C LEU A 8 -2.53 3.86 15.28
N VAL A 9 -2.39 2.62 15.76
CA VAL A 9 -2.16 1.44 14.90
C VAL A 9 -3.30 1.26 13.90
N MET A 10 -4.55 1.38 14.36
CA MET A 10 -5.73 1.26 13.49
C MET A 10 -5.81 2.40 12.46
N VAL A 11 -5.44 3.62 12.85
CA VAL A 11 -5.37 4.77 11.94
C VAL A 11 -4.32 4.54 10.86
N ILE A 12 -3.10 4.15 11.23
CA ILE A 12 -2.03 3.89 10.25
C ILE A 12 -2.42 2.74 9.32
N LEU A 13 -2.96 1.64 9.87
CA LEU A 13 -3.43 0.52 9.05
C LEU A 13 -4.55 0.95 8.08
N GLY A 14 -5.50 1.76 8.55
CA GLY A 14 -6.53 2.35 7.71
C GLY A 14 -5.96 3.22 6.60
N MET A 15 -4.96 4.06 6.91
CA MET A 15 -4.25 4.86 5.91
C MET A 15 -3.53 3.99 4.88
N VAL A 16 -2.89 2.88 5.30
CA VAL A 16 -2.27 1.91 4.39
C VAL A 16 -3.32 1.32 3.44
N VAL A 17 -4.48 0.89 3.95
CA VAL A 17 -5.58 0.34 3.13
C VAL A 17 -6.06 1.35 2.10
N VAL A 18 -6.32 2.60 2.51
CA VAL A 18 -6.72 3.67 1.61
C VAL A 18 -5.66 3.89 0.53
N LEU A 19 -4.38 3.89 0.92
CA LEU A 19 -3.29 4.11 -0.02
C LEU A 19 -3.17 2.97 -1.04
N GLN A 20 -3.40 1.71 -0.64
CA GLN A 20 -3.45 0.60 -1.60
C GLN A 20 -4.60 0.76 -2.61
N GLY A 21 -5.75 1.28 -2.16
CA GLY A 21 -6.87 1.61 -3.05
C GLY A 21 -6.51 2.73 -4.04
N CYS A 22 -5.85 3.79 -3.56
CA CYS A 22 -5.33 4.85 -4.41
C CYS A 22 -4.32 4.31 -5.44
N ASP A 23 -3.44 3.40 -5.03
CA ASP A 23 -2.45 2.79 -5.93
C ASP A 23 -3.13 1.99 -7.05
N VAL A 24 -4.13 1.16 -6.71
CA VAL A 24 -4.93 0.43 -7.71
C VAL A 24 -5.62 1.41 -8.68
N ALA A 25 -6.24 2.46 -8.16
CA ALA A 25 -6.97 3.43 -8.98
C ALA A 25 -6.03 4.21 -9.91
N THR A 26 -4.90 4.69 -9.37
CA THR A 26 -3.90 5.44 -10.13
C THR A 26 -3.18 4.56 -11.15
N THR A 27 -2.86 3.30 -10.81
CA THR A 27 -2.29 2.33 -11.76
C THR A 27 -3.25 2.08 -12.92
N ALA A 28 -4.51 1.74 -12.63
CA ALA A 28 -5.52 1.49 -13.66
C ALA A 28 -5.68 2.69 -14.59
N TYR A 29 -5.73 3.90 -14.01
CA TYR A 29 -5.90 5.12 -14.78
C TYR A 29 -4.66 5.51 -15.59
N ALA A 30 -3.46 5.30 -15.05
CA ALA A 30 -2.21 5.52 -15.79
C ALA A 30 -2.12 4.59 -17.00
N LEU A 31 -2.43 3.30 -16.82
CA LEU A 31 -2.42 2.31 -17.90
C LEU A 31 -3.47 2.61 -18.98
N ASP A 32 -4.68 3.04 -18.61
CA ASP A 32 -5.72 3.45 -19.56
C ASP A 32 -5.28 4.64 -20.45
N ARG A 33 -4.35 5.46 -19.96
CA ARG A 33 -3.75 6.59 -20.71
C ARG A 33 -2.47 6.24 -21.47
N GLY A 34 -2.12 4.95 -21.56
CA GLY A 34 -0.90 4.51 -22.25
C GLY A 34 0.36 4.59 -21.40
N GLY A 35 0.22 4.77 -20.08
CA GLY A 35 1.31 4.58 -19.12
C GLY A 35 1.82 3.14 -19.10
N GLN A 36 2.94 2.91 -18.41
CA GLN A 36 3.58 1.61 -18.34
C GLN A 36 3.94 1.24 -16.90
N GLU A 37 3.81 -0.05 -16.60
CA GLU A 37 4.34 -0.62 -15.38
C GLU A 37 5.85 -0.78 -15.50
N ALA A 38 6.60 -0.06 -14.66
CA ALA A 38 8.05 -0.04 -14.67
C ALA A 38 8.66 -1.35 -14.15
N ASN A 39 7.93 -2.12 -13.35
CA ASN A 39 8.36 -3.41 -12.84
C ASN A 39 7.83 -4.56 -13.71
N PRO A 40 8.70 -5.25 -14.49
CA PRO A 40 8.27 -6.34 -15.36
C PRO A 40 7.55 -7.49 -14.63
N LEU A 41 7.84 -7.70 -13.35
CA LEU A 41 7.20 -8.74 -12.53
C LEU A 41 5.75 -8.38 -12.16
N MET A 42 5.39 -7.10 -12.21
CA MET A 42 4.05 -6.62 -11.87
C MET A 42 3.13 -6.52 -13.08
N VAL A 43 3.66 -6.59 -14.31
CA VAL A 43 2.88 -6.57 -15.56
C VAL A 43 1.68 -7.52 -15.51
N PRO A 44 1.81 -8.83 -15.22
CA PRO A 44 0.65 -9.74 -15.18
C PRO A 44 -0.34 -9.42 -14.04
N VAL A 45 0.09 -8.68 -13.02
CA VAL A 45 -0.76 -8.28 -11.89
C VAL A 45 -1.61 -7.06 -12.25
N VAL A 46 -1.04 -6.12 -13.00
CA VAL A 46 -1.70 -4.84 -13.33
C VAL A 46 -2.61 -4.91 -14.56
N GLU A 47 -2.54 -6.00 -15.34
CA GLU A 47 -3.46 -6.26 -16.47
C GLU A 47 -4.94 -6.43 -16.03
N SER A 48 -5.20 -6.71 -14.76
CA SER A 48 -6.55 -6.89 -14.23
C SER A 48 -6.72 -6.22 -12.88
N VAL A 49 -7.74 -5.37 -12.77
CA VAL A 49 -8.11 -4.71 -11.51
C VAL A 49 -8.39 -5.72 -10.39
N HIS A 50 -8.97 -6.88 -10.72
CA HIS A 50 -9.23 -7.93 -9.74
C HIS A 50 -7.93 -8.54 -9.20
N THR A 51 -6.95 -8.77 -10.08
CA THR A 51 -5.64 -9.30 -9.69
C THR A 51 -4.87 -8.29 -8.86
N MET A 52 -4.92 -7.00 -9.22
CA MET A 52 -4.36 -5.93 -8.40
C MET A 52 -4.99 -5.89 -7.01
N LEU A 53 -6.32 -5.84 -6.91
CA LEU A 53 -7.02 -5.82 -5.63
C LEU A 53 -6.69 -7.05 -4.78
N GLY A 54 -6.62 -8.23 -5.39
CA GLY A 54 -6.20 -9.46 -4.73
C GLY A 54 -4.78 -9.36 -4.18
N ALA A 55 -3.83 -8.92 -4.99
CA ALA A 55 -2.43 -8.73 -4.58
C ALA A 55 -2.31 -7.70 -3.44
N LYS A 56 -3.05 -6.59 -3.52
CA LYS A 56 -3.09 -5.57 -2.47
C LYS A 56 -3.67 -6.11 -1.16
N LEU A 57 -4.77 -6.85 -1.22
CA LEU A 57 -5.40 -7.45 -0.05
C LEU A 57 -4.45 -8.43 0.65
N VAL A 58 -3.77 -9.28 -0.11
CA VAL A 58 -2.73 -10.19 0.43
C VAL A 58 -1.63 -9.39 1.11
N GLY A 59 -1.14 -8.31 0.46
CA GLY A 59 -0.16 -7.40 1.05
C GLY A 59 -0.62 -6.81 2.38
N VAL A 60 -1.86 -6.30 2.46
CA VAL A 60 -2.42 -5.75 3.71
C VAL A 60 -2.48 -6.79 4.82
N VAL A 61 -2.94 -8.01 4.51
CA VAL A 61 -3.01 -9.10 5.50
C VAL A 61 -1.64 -9.46 6.03
N LEU A 62 -0.63 -9.57 5.16
CA LEU A 62 0.75 -9.85 5.57
C LEU A 62 1.33 -8.73 6.45
N MET A 63 1.10 -7.47 6.09
CA MET A 63 1.54 -6.31 6.88
C MET A 63 0.88 -6.29 8.26
N ALA A 64 -0.42 -6.57 8.34
CA ALA A 64 -1.12 -6.70 9.61
C ALA A 64 -0.53 -7.83 10.46
N GLY A 65 -0.21 -8.98 9.85
CA GLY A 65 0.48 -10.08 10.53
C GLY A 65 1.84 -9.69 11.10
N VAL A 66 2.67 -8.98 10.33
CA VAL A 66 3.97 -8.46 10.78
C VAL A 66 3.79 -7.46 11.92
N ALA A 67 2.80 -6.56 11.83
CA ALA A 67 2.50 -5.60 12.88
C ALA A 67 2.09 -6.29 14.18
N VAL A 68 1.22 -7.31 14.12
CA VAL A 68 0.82 -8.12 15.28
C VAL A 68 2.03 -8.83 15.89
N MET A 69 2.92 -9.39 15.05
CA MET A 69 4.14 -10.05 15.53
C MET A 69 5.07 -9.05 16.22
N ALA A 70 5.26 -7.85 15.65
CA ALA A 70 6.07 -6.80 16.23
C ALA A 70 5.52 -6.31 17.58
N GLU A 71 4.20 -6.15 17.70
CA GLU A 71 3.55 -5.75 18.95
C GLU A 71 3.73 -6.79 20.07
N ARG A 72 3.70 -8.08 19.72
CA ARG A 72 3.94 -9.17 20.67
C ARG A 72 5.38 -9.23 21.16
N SER A 73 6.34 -8.82 20.32
CA SER A 73 7.76 -8.80 20.67
C SER A 73 8.15 -7.57 21.48
N MET A 74 7.49 -6.42 21.24
CA MET A 74 7.78 -5.16 21.92
C MET A 74 6.50 -4.31 22.01
N PRO A 75 6.11 -3.82 23.21
CA PRO A 75 4.94 -2.95 23.34
C PRO A 75 5.06 -1.66 22.49
N GLY A 76 4.11 -1.45 21.58
CA GLY A 76 4.14 -0.36 20.58
C GLY A 76 4.95 -0.69 19.31
N GLY A 77 5.47 -1.91 19.19
CA GLY A 77 6.27 -2.38 18.06
C GLY A 77 5.52 -2.38 16.73
N ALA A 78 4.18 -2.47 16.72
CA ALA A 78 3.38 -2.46 15.49
C ALA A 78 3.52 -1.16 14.68
N VAL A 79 3.81 -0.04 15.32
CA VAL A 79 3.84 1.28 14.66
C VAL A 79 4.93 1.35 13.59
N TYR A 80 6.11 0.79 13.86
CA TYR A 80 7.25 0.86 12.96
C TYR A 80 7.03 0.18 11.60
N PRO A 81 6.65 -1.12 11.53
CA PRO A 81 6.42 -1.78 10.25
C PRO A 81 5.23 -1.15 9.51
N LEU A 82 4.21 -0.65 10.21
CA LEU A 82 3.06 0.00 9.57
C LEU A 82 3.41 1.36 8.98
N LEU A 83 4.23 2.18 9.66
CA LEU A 83 4.72 3.44 9.11
C LEU A 83 5.65 3.20 7.92
N ALA A 84 6.53 2.20 7.99
CA ALA A 84 7.40 1.83 6.89
C ALA A 84 6.59 1.37 5.67
N ALA A 85 5.58 0.52 5.89
CA ALA A 85 4.64 0.08 4.87
C ALA A 85 3.89 1.25 4.22
N TRP A 86 3.36 2.16 5.03
CA TRP A 86 2.66 3.36 4.54
C TRP A 86 3.58 4.22 3.67
N GLY A 87 4.79 4.52 4.14
CA GLY A 87 5.77 5.32 3.41
C GLY A 87 6.18 4.67 2.07
N MET A 88 6.45 3.36 2.08
CA MET A 88 6.80 2.62 0.86
C MET A 88 5.65 2.55 -0.14
N SER A 89 4.42 2.48 0.35
CA SER A 89 3.23 2.40 -0.51
C SER A 89 2.93 3.74 -1.22
N LEU A 90 3.53 4.86 -0.80
CA LEU A 90 3.40 6.14 -1.51
C LEU A 90 4.14 6.16 -2.84
N LEU A 91 5.26 5.43 -2.94
CA LEU A 91 6.10 5.42 -4.13
C LEU A 91 5.35 5.07 -5.42
N PRO A 92 4.60 3.95 -5.50
CA PRO A 92 3.87 3.62 -6.71
C PRO A 92 2.76 4.63 -7.02
N VAL A 93 2.05 5.15 -6.02
CA VAL A 93 1.04 6.19 -6.20
C VAL A 93 1.65 7.46 -6.83
N VAL A 94 2.77 7.94 -6.29
CA VAL A 94 3.47 9.12 -6.80
C VAL A 94 3.97 8.89 -8.23
N ASN A 95 4.52 7.71 -8.51
CA ASN A 95 4.96 7.33 -9.86
C ASN A 95 3.80 7.37 -10.86
N ASN A 96 2.67 6.76 -10.51
CA ASN A 96 1.49 6.70 -11.37
C ASN A 96 0.88 8.09 -11.58
N VAL A 97 0.76 8.90 -10.53
CA VAL A 97 0.32 10.29 -10.65
C VAL A 97 1.27 11.08 -11.55
N GLY A 98 2.57 10.88 -11.42
CA GLY A 98 3.58 11.50 -12.27
C GLY A 98 3.37 11.18 -13.76
N GLN A 99 3.11 9.91 -14.09
CA GLN A 99 2.76 9.50 -15.46
C GLN A 99 1.44 10.15 -15.93
N ILE A 100 0.42 10.22 -15.05
CA ILE A 100 -0.89 10.79 -15.36
C ILE A 100 -0.80 12.29 -15.71
N VAL A 101 0.06 13.04 -15.01
CA VAL A 101 0.22 14.49 -15.21
C VAL A 101 1.38 14.83 -16.16
N GLY A 102 2.08 13.84 -16.70
CA GLY A 102 3.12 14.00 -17.71
C GLY A 102 4.44 14.56 -17.18
N VAL A 103 4.80 14.28 -15.93
CA VAL A 103 6.10 14.67 -15.33
C VAL A 103 7.07 13.50 -15.12
N LEU A 104 6.62 12.28 -15.43
CA LEU A 104 7.39 11.04 -15.52
C LEU A 104 6.98 10.32 -16.82
#